data_AF-A0A1E3LXL7-F1
#
_entry.id   AF-A0A1E3LXL7-F1
#
_cell.length_a   1.000
_cell.length_b   1.000
_cell.length_c   1.000
_cell.angle_alpha   90.00
_cell.angle_beta   90.00
_cell.angle_gamma   90.00
#
_symmetry.space_group_name_H-M   'P 1'
#
loop_
_entity.id
_entity.type
_entity.pdbx_description
1 polymer ?
#
loop_
_entity_poly.entity_id
_entity_poly.type
_entity_poly.pdbx_seq_one_letter_code
_entity_poly.pdbx_strand_id
1 'polypeptide(L)'
;MFVGFLVGGGIGFLINGVVGALIGALVWVVIAAVIMVPLAQANAKKPPDVKVANRQKEEPLSPSRPATPTPSEKEGAADRLRRLDELLAEGIITMEEYEHQRRAIIASL
;
A
#
# COMPACT_ATOMS: atom_id res chain seq x y z
N MET A 1 8.03 -10.49 25.24
CA MET A 1 7.66 -9.44 24.26
C MET A 1 6.72 -8.35 24.84
N PHE A 2 6.58 -8.19 26.17
CA PHE A 2 5.66 -7.19 26.76
C PHE A 2 6.35 -5.96 27.37
N VAL A 3 7.69 -5.94 27.41
CA VAL A 3 8.45 -4.89 28.14
C VAL A 3 8.37 -3.53 27.44
N GLY A 4 8.40 -3.48 26.11
CA GLY A 4 8.36 -2.20 25.38
C GLY A 4 7.02 -1.48 25.45
N PHE A 5 5.91 -2.23 25.54
CA PHE A 5 4.58 -1.65 25.71
C PHE A 5 4.40 -1.03 27.10
N LEU A 6 5.00 -1.66 28.13
CA LEU A 6 4.99 -1.13 29.49
C LEU A 6 5.82 0.16 29.63
N VAL A 7 6.98 0.22 28.96
CA VAL A 7 7.88 1.37 29.03
C VAL A 7 7.35 2.55 28.20
N GLY A 8 6.99 2.32 26.93
CA GLY A 8 6.49 3.39 26.06
C GLY A 8 5.08 3.87 26.46
N GLY A 9 4.17 2.94 26.74
CA GLY A 9 2.81 3.26 27.16
C GLY A 9 2.76 3.79 28.59
N GLY A 10 3.54 3.22 29.51
CA GLY A 10 3.59 3.65 30.91
C GLY A 10 4.22 5.04 31.08
N ILE A 11 5.36 5.31 30.42
CA ILE A 11 6.00 6.63 30.48
C ILE A 11 5.13 7.68 29.78
N GLY A 12 4.55 7.35 28.62
CA GLY A 12 3.60 8.22 27.94
C GLY A 12 2.38 8.55 28.80
N PHE A 13 1.86 7.55 29.53
CA PHE A 13 0.74 7.73 30.46
C PHE A 13 1.08 8.61 31.66
N LEU A 14 2.29 8.50 32.22
CA LEU A 14 2.70 9.36 33.33
C LEU A 14 2.86 10.84 32.94
N ILE A 15 3.30 11.12 31.70
CA ILE A 15 3.61 12.50 31.26
C ILE A 15 2.37 13.20 30.70
N ASN A 16 1.58 12.52 29.86
CA ASN A 16 0.44 13.12 29.14
C ASN A 16 -0.87 12.33 29.31
N GLY A 17 -0.95 11.45 30.30
CA GLY A 17 -2.13 10.64 30.57
C GLY A 17 -2.49 9.74 29.38
N VAL A 18 -3.79 9.57 29.15
CA VAL A 18 -4.34 8.69 28.10
C VAL A 18 -3.81 9.05 26.70
N VAL A 19 -3.56 10.33 26.42
CA VAL A 19 -3.06 10.78 25.11
C VAL A 19 -1.64 10.28 24.87
N GLY A 20 -0.76 10.36 25.88
CA GLY A 20 0.61 9.85 25.76
C GLY A 20 0.66 8.32 25.64
N ALA A 21 -0.27 7.60 26.29
CA ALA A 21 -0.39 6.15 26.16
C ALA A 21 -0.79 5.73 24.73
N LEU A 22 -1.73 6.46 24.10
CA LEU A 22 -2.17 6.17 22.73
C LEU A 22 -1.05 6.41 21.70
N ILE A 23 -0.30 7.50 21.85
CA ILE A 23 0.84 7.80 20.98
C ILE A 23 1.92 6.73 21.16
N GLY A 24 2.24 6.36 22.40
CA GLY A 24 3.21 5.30 22.71
C GLY A 24 2.82 3.93 22.12
N ALA A 25 1.54 3.57 22.18
CA ALA A 25 1.03 2.33 21.59
C ALA A 25 1.15 2.34 20.06
N LEU A 26 0.83 3.47 19.41
CA LEU A 26 0.86 3.59 17.96
C LEU A 26 2.30 3.49 17.41
N VAL A 27 3.25 4.14 18.09
CA VAL A 27 4.69 4.02 17.75
C VAL A 27 5.19 2.58 17.92
N TRP A 28 4.76 1.87 18.97
CA TRP A 28 5.15 0.49 19.20
C TRP A 28 4.66 -0.47 18.09
N VAL A 29 3.44 -0.28 17.59
CA VAL A 29 2.87 -1.08 16.49
C VAL A 29 3.70 -0.94 15.22
N VAL A 30 4.13 0.29 14.88
CA VAL A 30 4.96 0.53 13.69
C VAL A 30 6.32 -0.16 13.82
N ILE A 31 6.96 -0.04 14.98
CA ILE A 31 8.25 -0.71 15.24
C ILE A 31 8.11 -2.24 15.15
N ALA A 32 7.05 -2.81 15.74
CA ALA A 32 6.80 -4.25 15.68
C ALA A 32 6.58 -4.75 14.25
N ALA A 33 5.84 -3.98 13.42
CA ALA A 33 5.61 -4.32 12.02
C ALA A 33 6.91 -4.33 11.21
N VAL A 34 7.76 -3.31 11.35
CA VAL A 34 9.06 -3.22 10.64
C VAL A 34 9.97 -4.41 10.98
N ILE A 35 9.99 -4.85 12.24
CA ILE A 35 10.81 -6.00 12.68
C ILE A 35 10.21 -7.34 12.21
N MET A 36 8.88 -7.50 12.17
CA MET A 36 8.26 -8.79 11.80
C MET A 36 8.16 -9.04 10.29
N VAL A 37 8.04 -8.00 9.46
CA VAL A 37 7.90 -8.15 7.99
C VAL A 37 9.03 -8.96 7.31
N PRO A 38 10.34 -8.73 7.60
CA PRO A 38 11.39 -9.48 6.92
C PRO A 38 11.48 -10.96 7.34
N LEU A 39 10.92 -11.35 8.50
CA LEU A 39 10.95 -12.75 8.95
C LEU A 39 9.90 -13.62 8.23
N ALA A 40 8.78 -13.03 7.80
CA ALA A 40 7.74 -13.74 7.05
C ALA A 40 8.13 -14.01 5.58
N GLN A 41 9.03 -13.19 5.01
CA GLN A 41 9.52 -13.34 3.64
C GLN A 41 10.57 -14.46 3.50
N ALA A 42 11.20 -14.90 4.60
CA ALA A 42 12.23 -15.95 4.58
C ALA A 42 11.68 -17.39 4.40
N ASN A 43 10.36 -17.59 4.47
CA ASN A 43 9.72 -18.92 4.33
C ASN A 43 8.95 -19.13 3.02
N ALA A 44 9.04 -18.20 2.06
CA ALA A 44 8.40 -18.35 0.77
C ALA A 44 9.31 -19.05 -0.25
N LYS A 45 9.08 -20.36 -0.37
CA LYS A 45 9.07 -21.13 -1.63
C LYS A 45 10.43 -21.46 -2.25
N LYS A 46 10.79 -22.74 -2.08
CA LYS A 46 11.73 -23.49 -2.93
C LYS A 46 11.36 -23.27 -4.42
N PRO A 47 12.33 -23.04 -5.32
CA PRO A 47 12.04 -22.90 -6.73
C PRO A 47 11.48 -24.22 -7.30
N PRO A 48 10.44 -24.17 -8.16
CA PRO A 48 9.90 -25.34 -8.82
C PRO A 48 10.90 -25.90 -9.85
N ASP A 49 11.05 -27.22 -9.85
CA ASP A 49 11.90 -27.98 -10.77
C ASP A 49 11.37 -27.88 -12.21
N VAL A 50 12.11 -27.18 -13.07
CA VAL A 50 11.74 -26.93 -14.46
C VAL A 50 12.02 -28.18 -15.28
N LYS A 51 11.03 -29.06 -15.40
CA LYS A 51 11.03 -30.10 -16.44
C LYS A 51 10.72 -29.46 -17.79
N VAL A 52 11.75 -29.36 -18.60
CA VAL A 52 11.70 -28.88 -19.99
C VAL A 52 10.86 -29.86 -20.82
N ALA A 53 9.55 -29.62 -20.89
CA ALA A 53 8.67 -30.29 -21.82
C ALA A 53 8.74 -29.56 -23.17
N ASN A 54 9.61 -30.11 -24.01
CA ASN A 54 9.42 -30.33 -25.45
C ASN A 54 8.43 -29.40 -26.19
N ARG A 55 9.03 -28.57 -27.04
CA ARG A 55 8.45 -27.74 -28.09
C ARG A 55 7.60 -28.58 -29.05
N GLN A 56 6.29 -28.61 -28.87
CA GLN A 56 5.39 -29.01 -29.96
C GLN A 56 3.94 -28.57 -29.71
N LYS A 57 3.42 -27.88 -30.73
CA LYS A 57 2.07 -28.04 -31.29
C LYS A 57 1.01 -26.96 -30.95
N GLU A 58 0.71 -26.20 -32.03
CA GLU A 58 -0.60 -25.66 -32.45
C GLU A 58 -1.11 -24.29 -31.93
N GLU A 59 -1.12 -23.32 -32.86
CA GLU A 59 -2.10 -22.24 -33.07
C GLU A 59 -3.57 -22.71 -33.02
N PRO A 60 -4.61 -21.84 -33.05
CA PRO A 60 -4.69 -20.39 -32.78
C PRO A 60 -5.92 -20.03 -31.91
N LEU A 61 -5.80 -19.22 -30.86
CA LEU A 61 -6.98 -18.75 -30.10
C LEU A 61 -6.94 -17.26 -29.78
N SER A 62 -7.92 -16.57 -30.35
CA SER A 62 -8.56 -15.30 -30.03
C SER A 62 -7.97 -14.41 -28.92
N PRO A 63 -7.83 -13.09 -29.17
CA PRO A 63 -7.38 -12.13 -28.17
C PRO A 63 -8.51 -11.88 -27.15
N SER A 64 -8.55 -12.68 -26.08
CA SER A 64 -9.21 -12.26 -24.85
C SER A 64 -8.35 -11.18 -24.20
N ARG A 65 -8.52 -9.96 -24.71
CA ARG A 65 -8.07 -8.70 -24.12
C ARG A 65 -8.52 -8.69 -22.65
N PRO A 66 -7.62 -8.58 -21.66
CA PRO A 66 -8.03 -8.28 -20.30
C PRO A 66 -8.79 -6.96 -20.33
N ALA A 67 -10.00 -6.97 -19.79
CA ALA A 67 -10.84 -5.78 -19.70
C ALA A 67 -10.03 -4.66 -19.03
N THR A 68 -9.73 -3.63 -19.82
CA THR A 68 -9.33 -2.32 -19.32
C THR A 68 -10.38 -1.91 -18.28
N PRO A 69 -10.03 -1.56 -17.03
CA PRO A 69 -10.99 -0.91 -16.15
C PRO A 69 -11.30 0.44 -16.80
N THR A 70 -12.44 0.53 -17.46
CA THR A 70 -13.03 1.78 -17.90
C THR A 70 -13.10 2.69 -16.67
N PRO A 71 -12.53 3.91 -16.72
CA PRO A 71 -12.72 4.88 -15.65
C PRO A 71 -14.22 5.09 -15.51
N SER A 72 -14.78 4.60 -14.40
CA SER A 72 -16.20 4.64 -14.15
C SER A 72 -16.60 6.11 -14.07
N GLU A 73 -17.45 6.58 -14.99
CA GLU A 73 -18.02 7.94 -15.05
C GLU A 73 -18.75 8.38 -13.78
N LYS A 74 -18.79 7.51 -12.76
CA LYS A 74 -19.39 7.73 -11.44
C LYS A 74 -18.38 8.02 -10.33
N GLU A 75 -17.07 8.05 -10.59
CA GLU A 75 -16.11 8.56 -9.60
C GLU A 75 -16.32 10.07 -9.45
N GLY A 76 -16.85 10.45 -8.28
CA GLY A 76 -16.97 11.85 -7.90
C GLY A 76 -15.59 12.49 -7.77
N ALA A 77 -15.53 13.81 -7.77
CA ALA A 77 -14.25 14.50 -7.63
C ALA A 77 -13.49 14.13 -6.35
N ALA A 78 -14.20 13.78 -5.28
CA ALA A 78 -13.59 13.28 -4.05
C ALA A 78 -12.81 11.97 -4.28
N ASP A 79 -13.38 11.02 -5.04
CA ASP A 79 -12.72 9.76 -5.37
C ASP A 79 -11.51 9.99 -6.28
N ARG A 80 -11.64 10.90 -7.25
CA ARG A 80 -10.53 11.29 -8.15
C ARG A 80 -9.38 11.94 -7.41
N LEU A 81 -9.66 12.83 -6.46
CA LEU A 81 -8.64 13.46 -5.62
C LEU A 81 -7.93 12.43 -4.75
N ARG A 82 -8.68 11.50 -4.14
CA ARG A 82 -8.10 10.42 -3.34
C ARG A 82 -7.17 9.53 -4.16
N ARG A 83 -7.58 9.16 -5.38
CA ARG A 83 -6.71 8.38 -6.28
C ARG A 83 -5.45 9.14 -6.67
N LEU A 84 -5.57 10.46 -6.86
CA LEU A 84 -4.42 11.31 -7.17
C LEU A 84 -3.43 11.40 -6.00
N ASP A 85 -3.92 11.44 -4.76
CA ASP A 85 -3.09 11.36 -3.55
C ASP A 85 -2.35 10.02 -3.45
N GLU A 86 -3.03 8.91 -3.75
CA GLU A 86 -2.43 7.57 -3.78
C GLU A 86 -1.27 7.51 -4.80
N LEU A 87 -1.46 8.05 -6.01
CA LEU A 87 -0.41 8.09 -7.04
C LEU A 87 0.81 8.91 -6.64
N LEU A 88 0.61 10.02 -5.90
CA LEU A 88 1.72 10.83 -5.38
C LEU A 88 2.46 10.09 -4.26
N ALA A 89 1.72 9.43 -3.36
CA ALA A 89 2.30 8.65 -2.25
C ALA A 89 3.10 7.43 -2.75
N GLU A 90 2.68 6.83 -3.86
CA GLU A 90 3.41 5.75 -4.55
C GLU A 90 4.61 6.27 -5.36
N GLY A 91 4.76 7.59 -5.50
CA GLY A 91 5.82 8.21 -6.29
C GLY A 91 5.68 7.98 -7.80
N ILE A 92 4.46 7.63 -8.26
CA ILE A 92 4.15 7.41 -9.68
C ILE A 92 4.09 8.74 -10.43
N ILE A 93 3.61 9.78 -9.76
CA ILE A 93 3.57 11.15 -10.28
C ILE A 93 4.45 12.06 -9.43
N THR A 94 4.95 13.13 -10.04
CA THR A 94 5.67 14.16 -9.30
C THR A 94 4.70 15.11 -8.60
N MET A 95 5.22 15.89 -7.66
CA MET A 95 4.46 16.94 -6.99
C MET A 95 3.87 17.98 -7.97
N GLU A 96 4.57 18.25 -9.07
CA GLU A 96 4.12 19.20 -10.09
C GLU A 96 2.92 18.66 -10.87
N GLU A 97 2.98 17.38 -11.28
CA GLU A 97 1.85 16.69 -11.92
C GLU A 97 0.62 16.59 -11.01
N TYR A 98 0.84 16.31 -9.73
CA TYR A 98 -0.23 16.25 -8.73
C TYR A 98 -0.98 17.57 -8.64
N GLU A 99 -0.26 18.68 -8.47
CA GLU A 99 -0.85 20.02 -8.37
C GLU A 99 -1.63 20.40 -9.62
N HIS A 100 -1.11 20.05 -10.81
CA HIS A 100 -1.79 20.31 -12.07
C HIS A 100 -3.12 19.55 -12.17
N GLN A 101 -3.12 18.25 -11.87
CA GLN A 101 -4.32 17.41 -11.95
C GLN A 101 -5.35 17.75 -10.86
N ARG A 102 -4.88 18.08 -9.65
CA ARG A 102 -5.72 18.52 -8.54
C ARG A 102 -6.50 19.79 -8.91
N ARG A 103 -5.82 20.77 -9.52
CA ARG A 103 -6.48 21.99 -10.00
C ARG A 103 -7.52 21.70 -11.08
N ALA A 104 -7.22 20.80 -12.02
CA ALA A 104 -8.17 20.42 -13.07
C ALA A 104 -9.44 19.75 -12.49
N ILE A 105 -9.30 18.90 -11.48
CA ILE A 105 -10.44 18.24 -10.83
C ILE A 105 -11.30 19.25 -10.08
N ILE A 106 -10.68 20.17 -9.33
CA ILE A 106 -11.41 21.22 -8.59
C ILE A 106 -12.11 22.20 -9.55
N ALA A 107 -11.47 22.54 -10.66
CA ALA A 107 -12.05 23.42 -11.68
C ALA A 107 -13.21 22.77 -12.45
N SER A 108 -13.29 21.43 -12.44
CA SER A 108 -14.37 20.67 -13.08
C SER A 108 -15.55 20.34 -12.16
N LEU A 109 -15.51 20.82 -10.92
CA LEU A 109 -16.55 20.62 -9.89
C LEU A 109 -17.68 21.64 -10.00
#